data_AF-A0A0Q7RR36-F1
#
_entry.id   AF-A0A0Q7RR36-F1
#
_cell.length_a   1.000
_cell.length_b   1.000
_cell.length_c   1.000
_cell.angle_alpha   90.00
_cell.angle_beta   90.00
_cell.angle_gamma   90.00
#
_symmetry.space_group_name_H-M   'P 1'
#
loop_
_entity.id
_entity.type
_entity.pdbx_description
1 polymer ?
#
loop_
_entity_poly.entity_id
_entity_poly.type
_entity_poly.pdbx_seq_one_letter_code
_entity_poly.pdbx_strand_id
1 'polypeptide(L)' 'MAAESELDRLKARRVTALYRLDLIARGARLSYEDGTPIDMASEKERLASVVADLDRRIALLERTLN' A
#
# COMPACT_ATOMS: atom_id res chain seq x y z
N MET A 1 22.27 -8.01 0.52
CA MET A 1 21.36 -9.12 0.18
C MET A 1 20.05 -9.14 0.98
N ALA A 2 20.03 -9.44 2.28
CA ALA A 2 18.75 -9.54 3.03
C ALA A 2 17.99 -8.19 3.10
N ALA A 3 18.71 -7.09 3.33
CA ALA A 3 18.13 -5.75 3.36
C ALA A 3 17.67 -5.26 1.97
N GLU A 4 18.40 -5.57 0.89
CA GLU A 4 17.93 -5.33 -0.49
C GLU A 4 16.64 -6.11 -0.78
N SER A 5 16.57 -7.37 -0.34
CA SER A 5 15.35 -8.17 -0.48
C SER A 5 14.16 -7.59 0.30
N GLU A 6 14.40 -6.95 1.45
CA GLU A 6 13.35 -6.26 2.20
C GLU A 6 12.92 -4.98 1.50
N LEU A 7 13.86 -4.21 0.96
CA LEU A 7 13.57 -3.02 0.18
C LEU A 7 12.68 -3.35 -1.02
N ASP A 8 12.99 -4.42 -1.74
CA ASP A 8 12.19 -4.89 -2.89
C ASP A 8 10.78 -5.31 -2.45
N ARG A 9 10.65 -6.01 -1.33
CA ARG A 9 9.33 -6.37 -0.75
C ARG A 9 8.52 -5.13 -0.39
N LEU A 10 9.15 -4.11 0.22
CA LEU A 10 8.46 -2.87 0.58
C LEU A 10 8.01 -2.11 -0.67
N LYS A 11 8.86 -2.02 -1.71
CA LYS A 11 8.51 -1.40 -2.99
C LYS A 11 7.36 -2.12 -3.69
N ALA A 12 7.37 -3.46 -3.73
CA ALA A 12 6.29 -4.26 -4.31
C ALA A 12 4.95 -4.05 -3.59
N ARG A 13 4.98 -4.01 -2.25
CA ARG A 13 3.79 -3.71 -1.43
C ARG A 13 3.26 -2.30 -1.69
N ARG A 14 4.15 -1.32 -1.82
CA ARG A 14 3.78 0.07 -2.14
C ARG A 14 3.08 0.17 -3.49
N VAL A 15 3.64 -0.45 -4.52
CA VAL A 15 3.02 -0.48 -5.87
C VAL A 15 1.63 -1.08 -5.81
N THR A 16 1.46 -2.20 -5.09
CA THR A 16 0.15 -2.84 -4.92
C THR A 16 -0.85 -1.92 -4.22
N ALA A 17 -0.44 -1.21 -3.16
CA ALA A 17 -1.32 -0.29 -2.44
C ALA A 17 -1.74 0.91 -3.31
N LEU A 18 -0.80 1.46 -4.09
CA LEU A 18 -1.11 2.53 -5.06
C LEU A 18 -2.05 2.07 -6.17
N TYR A 19 -1.85 0.87 -6.69
CA TYR A 19 -2.77 0.28 -7.67
C TYR A 19 -4.19 0.14 -7.12
N ARG A 20 -4.33 -0.31 -5.86
CA ARG A 20 -5.65 -0.38 -5.21
C ARG A 20 -6.28 1.01 -5.05
N LEU A 21 -5.51 2.03 -4.67
CA LEU A 21 -6.01 3.41 -4.61
C LEU A 21 -6.51 3.91 -5.96
N ASP A 22 -5.78 3.60 -7.04
CA ASP A 22 -6.19 3.95 -8.41
C ASP A 22 -7.50 3.26 -8.80
N LEU A 23 -7.65 1.96 -8.49
CA LEU A 23 -8.90 1.25 -8.73
C LEU A 23 -10.08 1.87 -7.97
N ILE A 24 -9.89 2.24 -6.70
CA ILE A 24 -10.93 2.91 -5.90
C ILE A 24 -11.27 4.27 -6.52
N ALA A 25 -10.26 5.04 -6.97
CA ALA A 25 -10.48 6.32 -7.64
C ALA A 25 -11.27 6.16 -8.95
N ARG A 26 -11.14 5.01 -9.64
CA ARG A 26 -11.92 4.65 -10.83
C ARG A 26 -13.30 4.08 -10.53
N GLY A 27 -13.69 3.99 -9.25
CA GLY A 27 -15.03 3.55 -8.83
C GLY A 27 -15.13 2.04 -8.53
N ALA A 28 -14.02 1.35 -8.34
CA ALA A 28 -14.05 -0.03 -7.84
C ALA A 28 -14.73 -0.10 -6.47
N ARG A 29 -15.53 -1.14 -6.26
CA ARG A 29 -16.18 -1.43 -4.99
C ARG A 29 -15.62 -2.73 -4.43
N LEU A 30 -15.46 -2.78 -3.11
CA LEU A 30 -15.00 -3.95 -2.40
C LEU A 30 -16.10 -4.42 -1.43
N SER A 31 -16.15 -5.72 -1.24
CA SER A 31 -16.98 -6.36 -0.23
C SER A 31 -16.11 -7.30 0.60
N TYR A 32 -16.50 -7.52 1.85
CA TYR A 32 -16.00 -8.62 2.66
C TYR A 32 -16.44 -9.97 2.05
N GLU A 33 -15.89 -11.07 2.56
CA GLU A 33 -16.19 -12.42 2.04
C GLU A 33 -17.68 -12.80 2.19
N ASP A 34 -18.36 -12.23 3.17
CA ASP A 34 -19.81 -12.40 3.39
C ASP A 34 -20.68 -11.51 2.47
N GLY A 35 -20.07 -10.73 1.58
CA GLY A 35 -20.74 -9.80 0.67
C GLY A 35 -21.04 -8.43 1.27
N THR A 36 -20.77 -8.20 2.56
CA THR A 36 -20.96 -6.90 3.22
C THR A 36 -20.10 -5.84 2.51
N PRO A 37 -20.67 -4.71 2.05
CA PRO A 37 -19.90 -3.68 1.36
C PRO A 37 -18.90 -3.01 2.31
N ILE A 38 -17.70 -2.76 1.81
CA ILE A 38 -16.70 -1.98 2.53
C ILE A 38 -17.00 -0.49 2.37
N ASP A 39 -16.83 0.28 3.44
CA ASP A 39 -16.79 1.74 3.35
C ASP A 39 -15.56 2.17 2.55
N MET A 40 -15.79 2.57 1.30
CA MET A 40 -14.73 2.94 0.37
C MET A 40 -13.99 4.22 0.79
N ALA A 41 -14.61 5.11 1.56
CA ALA A 41 -13.94 6.31 2.07
C ALA A 41 -12.90 5.91 3.13
N SER A 42 -13.31 5.14 4.13
CA SER A 42 -12.42 4.55 5.13
C SER A 42 -11.32 3.69 4.50
N GLU A 43 -11.66 2.87 3.50
CA GLU A 43 -10.70 2.03 2.78
C GLU A 43 -9.61 2.87 2.09
N LYS A 44 -10.01 3.96 1.43
CA LYS A 44 -9.10 4.89 0.77
C LYS A 44 -8.15 5.54 1.77
N GLU A 45 -8.67 6.02 2.90
CA GLU A 45 -7.85 6.62 3.97
C GLU A 45 -6.87 5.61 4.58
N ARG A 46 -7.31 4.38 4.79
CA ARG A 46 -6.44 3.28 5.26
C ARG A 46 -5.32 3.01 4.27
N LEU A 47 -5.63 2.88 2.99
CA LEU A 47 -4.62 2.62 1.95
C LEU A 47 -3.64 3.79 1.80
N ALA A 48 -4.11 5.03 1.87
CA ALA A 48 -3.25 6.22 1.85
C ALA A 48 -2.27 6.22 3.04
N SER A 49 -2.75 5.87 4.23
CA SER A 49 -1.92 5.75 5.43
C SER A 49 -0.87 4.64 5.30
N VAL A 50 -1.23 3.51 4.69
CA VAL A 50 -0.30 2.40 4.40
C VAL A 50 0.80 2.84 3.42
N VAL A 51 0.45 3.58 2.36
CA VAL A 51 1.44 4.11 1.41
C VAL A 51 2.42 5.05 2.11
N ALA A 52 1.92 5.98 2.92
CA ALA A 52 2.77 6.92 3.66
C ALA A 52 3.73 6.21 4.63
N ASP A 53 3.29 5.12 5.26
CA ASP A 53 4.17 4.30 6.10
C ASP A 53 5.27 3.60 5.29
N LEU A 54 4.88 2.98 4.17
CA LEU A 54 5.82 2.31 3.27
C LEU A 54 6.86 3.29 2.71
N ASP A 55 6.44 4.50 2.33
CA ASP A 55 7.34 5.56 1.86
C ASP A 55 8.40 5.91 2.91
N ARG A 56 8.00 6.09 4.17
CA ARG A 56 8.94 6.36 5.27
C ARG A 56 9.93 5.21 5.46
N ARG A 57 9.45 3.97 5.48
CA ARG A 57 10.29 2.78 5.67
C ARG A 57 11.27 2.56 4.52
N ILE A 58 10.82 2.74 3.29
CA ILE A 58 11.66 2.68 2.08
C ILE A 58 12.75 3.73 2.17
N ALA A 59 12.41 4.99 2.45
CA ALA A 59 13.39 6.07 2.53
C ALA A 59 14.46 5.83 3.62
N LEU A 60 14.06 5.30 4.78
CA LEU A 60 15.00 4.95 5.85
C LEU A 60 15.94 3.82 5.43
N LEU A 61 15.41 2.78 4.78
CA LEU A 61 16.20 1.63 4.36
C LEU A 61 17.14 1.97 3.22
N GLU A 62 16.69 2.76 2.23
CA GLU A 62 17.53 3.27 1.14
C GLU A 62 18.70 4.10 1.67
N ARG A 63 18.46 4.96 2.67
CA ARG A 63 19.53 5.71 3.34
C ARG A 63 20.53 4.84 4.08
N THR A 64 20.14 3.64 4.51
CA THR A 64 21.00 2.71 5.26
C THR A 64 21.82 1.83 4.32
N LEU A 65 21.37 1.64 3.09
CA LEU A 65 22.02 0.80 2.07
C LEU A 65 22.98 1.57 1.15
N ASN A 66 22.86 2.90 1.13
CA ASN A 66 23.76 3.82 0.44
C ASN A 66 24.89 4.27 1.37
#